data_AF-A0A8X6QE19-F1
#
_entry.id   AF-A0A8X6QE19-F1
#
_cell.length_a   1.000
_cell.length_b   1.000
_cell.length_c   1.000
_cell.angle_alpha   90.00
_cell.angle_beta   90.00
_cell.angle_gamma   90.00
#
_symmetry.space_group_name_H-M   'P 1'
#
loop_
_entity.id
_entity.type
_entity.pdbx_description
1 polymer ?
#
loop_
_entity_poly.entity_id
_entity_poly.type
_entity_poly.pdbx_seq_one_letter_code
_entity_poly.pdbx_strand_id
1 'polypeptide(L)'
;MSYVILFFYSSTYVLIKKARIESEFLSKKLKENFFIVSDISVIISTAVLSLVFTSVSGYYGLVCIYFDTLCYRLKVQIRNVKDSMDCGRIIYAYLKIRKIMESLEHFMCSSAFVMVVSSMTGMFYMGYNMIFIPKDGYIDYLCYLSGGLFLFSIIAIIIASASAANRGAELAKEAVMSLPGIFPKCYNELKVILRKDCKQQLFLTLWNMYKIDRSLIITAMGVLANYGILVATLGTVINRSN
;
A
#
# COMPACT_ATOMS: atom_id res chain seq x y z
N MET A 1 -11.10 -4.03 10.21
CA MET A 1 -11.74 -4.92 9.22
C MET A 1 -10.75 -5.83 8.48
N SER A 2 -9.49 -5.46 8.21
CA SER A 2 -8.60 -6.31 7.40
C SER A 2 -7.68 -7.29 8.15
N TYR A 3 -7.56 -7.20 9.48
CA TYR A 3 -6.95 -8.27 10.30
C TYR A 3 -7.73 -9.58 10.21
N VAL A 4 -9.05 -9.48 10.01
CA VAL A 4 -9.97 -10.60 9.88
C VAL A 4 -9.70 -11.38 8.57
N ILE A 5 -9.23 -10.70 7.53
CA ILE A 5 -9.12 -11.26 6.17
C ILE A 5 -7.90 -12.18 6.00
N LEU A 6 -6.72 -11.76 6.50
CA LEU A 6 -5.53 -12.61 6.55
C LEU A 6 -5.66 -13.72 7.58
N PHE A 7 -6.32 -13.42 8.70
CA PHE A 7 -6.69 -14.43 9.67
C PHE A 7 -7.63 -15.46 9.05
N PHE A 8 -8.61 -15.08 8.21
CA PHE A 8 -9.45 -16.06 7.53
C PHE A 8 -8.67 -16.89 6.50
N TYR A 9 -7.77 -16.33 5.70
CA TYR A 9 -6.99 -17.12 4.73
C TYR A 9 -6.03 -18.11 5.42
N SER A 10 -5.29 -17.64 6.43
CA SER A 10 -4.36 -18.47 7.21
C SER A 10 -5.11 -19.45 8.12
N SER A 11 -6.16 -19.01 8.81
CA SER A 11 -6.94 -19.85 9.73
C SER A 11 -7.81 -20.85 9.00
N THR A 12 -8.36 -20.56 7.81
CA THR A 12 -9.11 -21.57 7.03
C THR A 12 -8.17 -22.62 6.47
N TYR A 13 -7.04 -22.24 5.87
CA TYR A 13 -6.06 -23.21 5.38
C TYR A 13 -5.49 -24.09 6.51
N VAL A 14 -5.19 -23.50 7.68
CA VAL A 14 -4.73 -24.23 8.87
C VAL A 14 -5.84 -25.08 9.49
N LEU A 15 -7.09 -24.60 9.58
CA LEU A 15 -8.23 -25.38 10.07
C LEU A 15 -8.54 -26.56 9.15
N ILE A 16 -8.44 -26.37 7.82
CA ILE A 16 -8.65 -27.43 6.83
C ILE A 16 -7.51 -28.46 6.90
N LYS A 17 -6.26 -28.01 7.06
CA LYS A 17 -5.11 -28.90 7.25
C LYS A 17 -5.17 -29.65 8.58
N LYS A 18 -5.67 -29.02 9.66
CA LYS A 18 -5.89 -29.64 10.97
C LYS A 18 -7.07 -30.63 10.94
N ALA A 19 -8.16 -30.28 10.28
CA ALA A 19 -9.30 -31.18 10.03
C ALA A 19 -8.92 -32.36 9.10
N ARG A 20 -7.96 -32.17 8.19
CA ARG A 20 -7.38 -33.24 7.35
C ARG A 20 -6.64 -34.28 8.21
N ILE A 21 -6.02 -33.87 9.32
CA ILE A 21 -5.32 -34.75 10.27
C ILE A 21 -6.30 -35.41 11.25
N GLU A 22 -7.33 -34.70 11.74
CA GLU A 22 -8.31 -35.25 12.71
C GLU A 22 -9.43 -36.11 12.07
N SER A 23 -9.60 -36.09 10.75
CA SER A 23 -10.69 -36.81 10.05
C SER A 23 -10.41 -38.28 9.74
N GLU A 24 -9.63 -38.98 10.57
CA GLU A 24 -9.40 -40.43 10.46
C GLU A 24 -10.68 -41.27 10.71
N PHE A 25 -11.73 -40.67 11.31
CA PHE A 25 -12.96 -41.35 11.72
C PHE A 25 -14.19 -41.15 10.80
N LEU A 26 -14.10 -40.37 9.72
CA LEU A 26 -15.27 -40.07 8.87
C LEU A 26 -15.47 -41.06 7.71
N SER A 27 -16.73 -41.37 7.40
CA SER A 27 -17.16 -42.10 6.19
C SER A 27 -16.53 -41.51 4.92
N LYS A 28 -15.96 -42.39 4.08
CA LYS A 28 -15.18 -42.04 2.88
C LYS A 28 -15.89 -41.06 1.94
N LYS A 29 -17.21 -41.25 1.74
CA LYS A 29 -18.05 -40.41 0.87
C LYS A 29 -18.34 -39.02 1.47
N LEU A 30 -18.46 -38.95 2.79
CA LEU A 30 -18.72 -37.70 3.51
C LEU A 30 -17.44 -36.85 3.60
N LYS A 31 -16.29 -37.53 3.70
CA LYS A 31 -14.94 -36.96 3.63
C LYS A 31 -14.65 -36.33 2.26
N GLU A 32 -14.96 -37.02 1.16
CA GLU A 32 -14.80 -36.48 -0.20
C GLU A 32 -15.67 -35.23 -0.45
N ASN A 33 -16.95 -35.26 -0.08
CA ASN A 33 -17.83 -34.10 -0.25
C ASN A 33 -17.39 -32.90 0.60
N PHE A 34 -16.96 -33.14 1.84
CA PHE A 34 -16.47 -32.08 2.72
C PHE A 34 -15.22 -31.40 2.15
N PHE A 35 -14.28 -32.18 1.61
CA PHE A 35 -13.07 -31.62 1.00
C PHE A 35 -13.37 -30.78 -0.24
N ILE A 36 -14.27 -31.24 -1.12
CA ILE A 36 -14.67 -30.48 -2.31
C ILE A 36 -15.29 -29.13 -1.91
N VAL A 37 -16.22 -29.12 -0.95
CA VAL A 37 -16.85 -27.87 -0.48
C VAL A 37 -15.83 -26.94 0.16
N SER A 38 -14.92 -27.49 0.96
CA SER A 38 -13.82 -26.75 1.59
C SER A 38 -12.91 -26.09 0.55
N ASP A 39 -12.47 -26.84 -0.47
CA ASP A 39 -11.58 -26.34 -1.51
C ASP A 39 -12.25 -25.26 -2.35
N ILE A 40 -13.53 -25.45 -2.72
CA ILE A 40 -14.33 -24.43 -3.41
C ILE A 40 -14.44 -23.15 -2.57
N SER A 41 -14.70 -23.29 -1.26
CA SER A 41 -14.80 -22.14 -0.35
C SER A 41 -13.48 -21.36 -0.28
N VAL A 42 -12.34 -22.05 -0.24
CA VAL A 42 -11.01 -21.42 -0.24
C VAL A 42 -10.77 -20.68 -1.56
N ILE A 43 -11.08 -21.29 -2.70
CA ILE A 43 -10.90 -20.66 -4.02
C ILE A 43 -11.75 -19.40 -4.13
N ILE A 44 -13.04 -19.48 -3.77
CA ILE A 44 -13.96 -18.33 -3.82
C ILE A 44 -13.46 -17.22 -2.90
N SER A 45 -13.09 -17.55 -1.66
CA SER A 45 -12.59 -16.56 -0.69
C SER A 45 -11.33 -15.87 -1.22
N THR A 46 -10.40 -16.63 -1.80
CA THR A 46 -9.16 -16.09 -2.38
C THR A 46 -9.45 -15.15 -3.55
N ALA A 47 -10.38 -15.52 -4.43
CA ALA A 47 -10.75 -14.70 -5.58
C ALA A 47 -11.41 -13.38 -5.14
N VAL A 48 -12.36 -13.43 -4.20
CA VAL A 48 -13.03 -12.25 -3.65
C VAL A 48 -12.02 -11.32 -2.99
N LEU A 49 -11.12 -11.85 -2.17
CA LEU A 49 -10.10 -11.04 -1.51
C LEU A 49 -9.12 -10.39 -2.50
N SER A 50 -8.69 -11.13 -3.52
CA SER A 50 -7.81 -10.60 -4.56
C SER A 50 -8.47 -9.46 -5.34
N LEU A 51 -9.77 -9.57 -5.62
CA LEU A 51 -10.56 -8.51 -6.26
C LEU A 51 -10.66 -7.27 -5.37
N VAL A 52 -10.92 -7.44 -4.07
CA VAL A 52 -10.97 -6.33 -3.11
C VAL A 52 -9.62 -5.64 -3.01
N PHE A 53 -8.52 -6.40 -2.88
CA PHE A 53 -7.17 -5.82 -2.80
C PHE A 53 -6.79 -5.07 -4.08
N THR A 54 -7.10 -5.64 -5.24
CA THR A 54 -6.79 -5.01 -6.54
C THR A 54 -7.62 -3.75 -6.76
N SER A 55 -8.91 -3.77 -6.43
CA SER A 55 -9.79 -2.60 -6.59
C SER A 55 -9.39 -1.46 -5.66
N VAL A 56 -9.11 -1.74 -4.39
CA VAL A 56 -8.68 -0.72 -3.41
C VAL A 56 -7.32 -0.14 -3.79
N SER A 57 -6.34 -0.98 -4.13
CA SER A 57 -5.00 -0.51 -4.53
C SER A 57 -5.02 0.23 -5.87
N GLY A 58 -5.82 -0.22 -6.82
CA GLY A 58 -6.03 0.45 -8.10
C GLY A 58 -6.68 1.82 -7.93
N TYR A 59 -7.74 1.89 -7.12
CA TYR A 59 -8.39 3.17 -6.79
C TYR A 59 -7.42 4.15 -6.10
N TYR A 60 -6.67 3.66 -5.11
CA TYR A 60 -5.64 4.47 -4.44
C TYR A 60 -4.59 5.00 -5.41
N GLY A 61 -4.08 4.13 -6.29
CA GLY A 61 -3.10 4.49 -7.31
C GLY A 61 -3.63 5.55 -8.28
N LEU A 62 -4.86 5.39 -8.76
CA LEU A 62 -5.52 6.35 -9.67
C LEU A 62 -5.69 7.72 -9.02
N VAL A 63 -6.12 7.76 -7.76
CA VAL A 63 -6.26 9.02 -7.01
C VAL A 63 -4.91 9.72 -6.86
N CYS A 64 -3.85 8.98 -6.53
CA CYS A 64 -2.51 9.55 -6.41
C CYS A 64 -1.96 10.07 -7.75
N ILE A 65 -2.17 9.34 -8.86
CA ILE A 65 -1.76 9.79 -10.20
C ILE A 65 -2.53 11.04 -10.63
N TYR A 66 -3.84 11.08 -10.36
CA TYR A 66 -4.67 12.24 -10.63
C TYR A 66 -4.15 13.46 -9.85
N PHE A 67 -3.78 13.25 -8.59
CA PHE A 67 -3.21 14.30 -7.75
C PHE A 67 -1.86 14.82 -8.27
N ASP A 68 -0.94 13.92 -8.61
CA ASP A 68 0.35 14.29 -9.20
C ASP A 68 0.16 15.11 -10.50
N THR A 69 -0.81 14.71 -11.33
CA THR A 69 -1.17 15.44 -12.55
C THR A 69 -1.70 16.84 -12.27
N LEU A 70 -2.53 17.01 -11.23
CA LEU A 70 -3.03 18.32 -10.80
C LEU A 70 -1.89 19.22 -10.32
N CYS A 71 -0.98 18.69 -9.50
CA CYS A 71 0.20 19.41 -9.04
C CYS A 71 1.12 19.82 -10.19
N TYR A 72 1.33 18.93 -11.16
CA TYR A 72 2.09 19.22 -12.37
C TYR A 72 1.45 20.35 -13.19
N ARG A 73 0.14 20.30 -13.43
CA ARG A 73 -0.60 21.36 -14.14
C ARG A 73 -0.49 22.71 -13.42
N LEU A 74 -0.64 22.71 -12.10
CA LEU A 74 -0.50 23.93 -11.30
C LEU A 74 0.91 24.52 -11.45
N LYS A 75 1.96 23.69 -11.40
CA LYS A 75 3.35 24.12 -11.61
C LYS A 75 3.55 24.74 -13.00
N VAL A 76 3.00 24.13 -14.05
CA VAL A 76 3.06 24.68 -15.42
C VAL A 76 2.34 26.03 -15.50
N GLN A 77 1.18 26.16 -14.88
CA GLN A 77 0.45 27.44 -14.83
C GLN A 77 1.26 28.51 -14.10
N ILE A 78 1.85 28.19 -12.94
CA ILE A 78 2.72 29.10 -12.18
C ILE A 78 3.86 29.65 -13.04
N ARG A 79 4.53 28.77 -13.81
CA ARG A 79 5.64 29.17 -14.69
C ARG A 79 5.22 30.14 -15.79
N ASN A 80 3.97 30.09 -16.23
CA ASN A 80 3.45 30.86 -17.34
C ASN A 80 2.68 32.12 -16.93
N VAL A 81 2.60 32.43 -15.63
CA VAL A 81 1.95 33.64 -15.14
C VAL A 81 2.66 34.88 -15.66
N LYS A 82 1.87 35.81 -16.22
CA LYS A 82 2.35 37.13 -16.66
C LYS A 82 1.74 38.28 -15.84
N ASP A 83 0.59 38.07 -15.18
CA ASP A 83 -0.15 39.14 -14.50
C ASP A 83 -0.46 38.82 -13.03
N SER A 84 -0.58 39.88 -12.23
CA SER A 84 -0.88 39.88 -10.80
C SER A 84 -2.29 39.33 -10.47
N MET A 85 -3.28 39.53 -11.34
CA MET A 85 -4.64 39.01 -11.15
C MET A 85 -4.72 37.48 -11.29
N ASP A 86 -3.84 36.89 -12.11
CA ASP A 86 -3.71 35.43 -12.24
C ASP A 86 -3.05 34.79 -11.02
N CYS A 87 -2.23 35.54 -10.27
CA CYS A 87 -1.56 35.09 -9.06
C CYS A 87 -2.56 34.67 -7.97
N GLY A 88 -3.60 35.48 -7.74
CA GLY A 88 -4.67 35.17 -6.79
C GLY A 88 -5.45 33.90 -7.15
N ARG A 89 -5.74 33.70 -8.45
CA ARG A 89 -6.43 32.50 -8.94
C ARG A 89 -5.62 31.22 -8.72
N ILE A 90 -4.30 31.28 -8.95
CA ILE A 90 -3.40 30.14 -8.75
C ILE A 90 -3.30 29.76 -7.27
N ILE A 91 -3.24 30.74 -6.38
CA ILE A 91 -3.20 30.48 -4.94
C ILE A 91 -4.50 29.87 -4.47
N TYR A 92 -5.64 30.38 -4.95
CA TYR A 92 -6.94 29.77 -4.67
C TYR A 92 -7.01 28.32 -5.17
N ALA A 93 -6.52 28.06 -6.39
CA ALA A 93 -6.43 26.71 -6.95
C ALA A 93 -5.53 25.79 -6.10
N TYR A 94 -4.37 26.28 -5.65
CA TYR A 94 -3.47 25.55 -4.76
C TYR A 94 -4.15 25.21 -3.42
N LEU A 95 -4.79 26.19 -2.77
CA LEU A 95 -5.50 25.97 -1.51
C LEU A 95 -6.64 24.96 -1.65
N LYS A 96 -7.35 24.99 -2.77
CA LYS A 96 -8.40 24.01 -3.09
C LYS A 96 -7.82 22.60 -3.27
N ILE A 97 -6.74 22.45 -4.03
CA ILE A 97 -6.03 21.17 -4.23
C ILE A 97 -5.54 20.63 -2.88
N ARG A 98 -4.95 21.51 -2.05
CA ARG A 98 -4.52 21.20 -0.68
C ARG A 98 -5.65 20.64 0.17
N LYS A 99 -6.79 21.33 0.23
CA LYS A 99 -7.94 20.88 1.03
C LYS A 99 -8.46 19.51 0.58
N ILE A 100 -8.47 19.26 -0.73
CA ILE A 100 -8.85 17.96 -1.29
C ILE A 100 -7.84 16.87 -0.85
N MET A 101 -6.53 17.17 -0.90
CA MET A 101 -5.49 16.24 -0.46
C MET A 101 -5.61 15.90 1.02
N GLU A 102 -5.85 16.89 1.90
CA GLU A 102 -6.02 16.65 3.34
C GLU A 102 -7.21 15.75 3.63
N SER A 103 -8.33 15.95 2.91
CA SER A 103 -9.51 15.10 3.02
C SER A 103 -9.25 13.68 2.52
N LEU A 104 -8.52 13.54 1.41
CA LEU A 104 -8.16 12.23 0.85
C LEU A 104 -7.21 11.47 1.76
N GLU A 105 -6.21 12.15 2.32
CA GLU A 105 -5.28 11.57 3.28
C GLU A 105 -6.04 11.02 4.49
N HIS A 106 -6.91 11.82 5.11
CA HIS A 106 -7.70 11.36 6.26
C HIS A 106 -8.50 10.08 5.97
N PHE A 107 -9.05 9.94 4.75
CA PHE A 107 -9.82 8.76 4.36
C PHE A 107 -8.94 7.55 4.00
N MET A 108 -7.88 7.77 3.23
CA MET A 108 -7.11 6.70 2.59
C MET A 108 -5.95 6.19 3.44
N CYS A 109 -5.42 7.01 4.34
CA CYS A 109 -4.22 6.71 5.13
C CYS A 109 -4.35 5.41 5.92
N SER A 110 -5.54 5.16 6.50
CA SER A 110 -5.85 3.93 7.22
C SER A 110 -5.90 2.70 6.30
N SER A 111 -6.56 2.84 5.15
CA SER A 111 -6.69 1.78 4.15
C SER A 111 -5.33 1.39 3.57
N ALA A 112 -4.52 2.38 3.17
CA ALA A 112 -3.18 2.18 2.62
C ALA A 112 -2.24 1.48 3.62
N PHE A 113 -2.26 1.89 4.89
CA PHE A 113 -1.48 1.24 5.95
C PHE A 113 -1.85 -0.24 6.08
N VAL A 114 -3.15 -0.53 6.20
CA VAL A 114 -3.61 -1.89 6.40
C VAL A 114 -3.32 -2.76 5.17
N MET A 115 -3.42 -2.22 3.96
CA MET A 115 -3.04 -2.90 2.72
C MET A 115 -1.55 -3.23 2.67
N VAL A 116 -0.67 -2.29 3.07
CA VAL A 116 0.77 -2.53 3.07
C VAL A 116 1.14 -3.58 4.12
N VAL A 117 0.65 -3.46 5.35
CA VAL A 117 0.94 -4.42 6.42
C VAL A 117 0.44 -5.82 6.06
N SER A 118 -0.80 -5.92 5.54
CA SER A 118 -1.35 -7.21 5.12
C SER A 118 -0.54 -7.84 3.99
N SER A 119 -0.18 -7.07 2.97
CA SER A 119 0.67 -7.58 1.89
C SER A 119 2.06 -8.00 2.38
N MET A 120 2.67 -7.28 3.33
CA MET A 120 3.94 -7.68 3.94
C MET A 120 3.84 -9.00 4.70
N THR A 121 2.80 -9.17 5.54
CA THR A 121 2.55 -10.42 6.24
C THR A 121 2.29 -11.57 5.28
N GLY A 122 1.50 -11.34 4.23
CA GLY A 122 1.22 -12.34 3.19
C GLY A 122 2.50 -12.77 2.45
N MET A 123 3.35 -11.83 2.04
CA MET A 123 4.63 -12.16 1.40
C MET A 123 5.54 -12.97 2.33
N PHE A 124 5.61 -12.62 3.61
CA PHE A 124 6.38 -13.39 4.58
C PHE A 124 5.87 -14.83 4.70
N TYR A 125 4.54 -15.00 4.80
CA TYR A 125 3.91 -16.32 4.86
C TYR A 125 4.18 -17.16 3.60
N MET A 126 4.06 -16.58 2.40
CA MET A 126 4.36 -17.28 1.16
C MET A 126 5.85 -17.68 1.09
N GLY A 127 6.76 -16.77 1.43
CA GLY A 127 8.20 -17.05 1.46
C GLY A 127 8.57 -18.14 2.47
N TYR A 128 7.96 -18.13 3.65
CA TYR A 128 8.11 -19.18 4.66
C TYR A 128 7.68 -20.55 4.10
N ASN A 129 6.49 -20.63 3.49
CA ASN A 129 5.97 -21.88 2.94
C ASN A 129 6.84 -22.40 1.78
N MET A 130 7.41 -21.53 0.95
CA MET A 130 8.32 -21.92 -0.13
C MET A 130 9.61 -22.60 0.35
N ILE A 131 10.08 -22.23 1.55
CA ILE A 131 11.34 -22.72 2.13
C ILE A 131 11.11 -23.97 2.99
N PHE A 132 10.08 -23.95 3.85
CA PHE A 132 9.94 -24.93 4.93
C PHE A 132 8.91 -26.02 4.70
N ILE A 133 7.94 -25.85 3.79
CA ILE A 133 6.95 -26.89 3.53
C ILE A 133 7.53 -27.86 2.47
N PRO A 134 7.60 -29.17 2.77
CA PRO A 134 8.04 -30.17 1.80
C PRO A 134 7.16 -30.10 0.55
N LYS A 135 7.82 -30.04 -0.61
CA LYS A 135 7.20 -29.77 -1.90
C LYS A 135 6.60 -31.08 -2.43
N ASP A 136 5.29 -31.23 -2.34
CA ASP A 136 4.61 -32.38 -2.94
C ASP A 136 4.43 -32.18 -4.47
N GLY A 137 4.62 -30.96 -5.01
CA GLY A 137 4.59 -30.72 -6.46
C GLY A 137 5.12 -29.35 -6.93
N TYR A 138 5.48 -29.26 -8.22
CA TYR A 138 5.92 -28.03 -8.90
C TYR A 138 4.84 -26.93 -8.93
N ILE A 139 3.56 -27.34 -8.94
CA ILE A 139 2.41 -26.43 -8.97
C ILE A 139 2.32 -25.57 -7.71
N ASP A 140 2.53 -26.16 -6.52
CA ASP A 140 2.46 -25.43 -5.25
C ASP A 140 3.52 -24.33 -5.17
N TYR A 141 4.73 -24.63 -5.67
CA TYR A 141 5.80 -23.64 -5.76
C TYR A 141 5.42 -22.45 -6.66
N LEU A 142 4.84 -22.71 -7.83
CA LEU A 142 4.36 -21.66 -8.72
C LEU A 142 3.22 -20.83 -8.11
N CYS A 143 2.31 -21.47 -7.35
CA CYS A 143 1.23 -20.78 -6.64
C CYS A 143 1.78 -19.82 -5.57
N TYR A 144 2.75 -20.24 -4.76
CA TYR A 144 3.36 -19.37 -3.76
C TYR A 144 4.16 -18.22 -4.38
N LEU A 145 4.92 -18.50 -5.44
CA LEU A 145 5.69 -17.48 -6.16
C LEU A 145 4.78 -16.42 -6.81
N SER A 146 3.73 -16.86 -7.50
CA SER A 146 2.76 -15.94 -8.13
C SER A 146 2.00 -15.10 -7.10
N GLY A 147 1.58 -15.70 -5.98
CA GLY A 147 0.98 -14.97 -4.86
C GLY A 147 1.91 -13.91 -4.26
N GLY A 148 3.20 -14.25 -4.09
CA GLY A 148 4.22 -13.30 -3.63
C GLY A 148 4.40 -12.11 -4.58
N LEU A 149 4.51 -12.38 -5.89
CA LEU A 149 4.64 -11.33 -6.91
C LEU A 149 3.41 -10.42 -6.98
N PHE A 150 2.21 -10.99 -6.81
CA PHE A 150 0.96 -10.22 -6.76
C PHE A 150 0.94 -9.25 -5.56
N LEU A 151 1.25 -9.73 -4.36
CA LEU A 151 1.30 -8.90 -3.16
C LEU A 151 2.41 -7.83 -3.24
N PHE A 152 3.55 -8.16 -3.83
CA PHE A 152 4.60 -7.19 -4.10
C PHE A 152 4.12 -6.09 -5.05
N SER A 153 3.41 -6.46 -6.11
CA SER A 153 2.84 -5.50 -7.08
C SER A 153 1.86 -4.53 -6.40
N ILE A 154 1.03 -5.01 -5.48
CA ILE A 154 0.12 -4.17 -4.68
C ILE A 154 0.90 -3.14 -3.85
N ILE A 155 1.93 -3.60 -3.12
CA ILE A 155 2.78 -2.71 -2.30
C ILE A 155 3.45 -1.66 -3.20
N ALA A 156 3.98 -2.09 -4.34
CA ALA A 156 4.65 -1.21 -5.29
C ALA A 156 3.70 -0.14 -5.84
N ILE A 157 2.48 -0.49 -6.22
CA ILE A 157 1.46 0.47 -6.70
C ILE A 157 1.16 1.52 -5.63
N ILE A 158 0.90 1.10 -4.39
CA ILE A 158 0.55 2.01 -3.29
C ILE A 158 1.72 2.95 -3.00
N ILE A 159 2.92 2.42 -2.78
CA ILE A 159 4.07 3.24 -2.38
C ILE A 159 4.55 4.13 -3.54
N ALA A 160 4.63 3.60 -4.77
CA ALA A 160 5.11 4.37 -5.91
C ALA A 160 4.16 5.54 -6.23
N SER A 161 2.84 5.29 -6.26
CA SER A 161 1.86 6.32 -6.57
C SER A 161 1.80 7.41 -5.50
N ALA A 162 1.80 7.04 -4.22
CA ALA A 162 1.87 8.00 -3.12
C ALA A 162 3.18 8.81 -3.13
N SER A 163 4.32 8.18 -3.41
CA SER A 163 5.61 8.88 -3.51
C SER A 163 5.65 9.89 -4.65
N ALA A 164 5.01 9.58 -5.79
CA ALA A 164 4.88 10.49 -6.91
C ALA A 164 4.02 11.70 -6.54
N ALA A 165 2.83 11.45 -5.98
CA ALA A 165 1.93 12.50 -5.50
C ALA A 165 2.59 13.41 -4.46
N ASN A 166 3.37 12.85 -3.52
CA ASN A 166 4.13 13.61 -2.53
C ASN A 166 5.17 14.54 -3.17
N ARG A 167 5.92 14.02 -4.16
CA ARG A 167 6.90 14.80 -4.90
C ARG A 167 6.24 15.90 -5.74
N GLY A 168 5.10 15.60 -6.37
CA GLY A 168 4.30 16.57 -7.10
C GLY A 168 3.82 17.70 -6.18
N ALA A 169 3.31 17.36 -4.99
CA ALA A 169 2.88 18.33 -3.97
C ALA A 169 4.01 19.26 -3.52
N GLU A 170 5.19 18.69 -3.27
CA GLU A 170 6.38 19.42 -2.84
C GLU A 170 6.85 20.40 -3.92
N LEU A 171 6.95 19.96 -5.18
CA LEU A 171 7.31 20.81 -6.31
C LEU A 171 6.28 21.91 -6.58
N ALA A 172 4.98 21.62 -6.40
CA ALA A 172 3.92 22.61 -6.51
C ALA A 172 4.03 23.65 -5.39
N LYS A 173 4.33 23.23 -4.15
CA LYS A 173 4.55 24.11 -3.01
C LYS A 173 5.76 25.03 -3.22
N GLU A 174 6.89 24.50 -3.69
CA GLU A 174 8.08 25.29 -4.03
C GLU A 174 7.76 26.32 -5.12
N ALA A 175 7.03 25.92 -6.15
CA ALA A 175 6.58 26.83 -7.19
C ALA A 175 5.73 27.96 -6.60
N VAL A 176 4.73 27.63 -5.75
CA VAL A 176 3.89 28.64 -5.07
C VAL A 176 4.70 29.59 -4.18
N MET A 177 5.69 29.06 -3.46
CA MET A 177 6.61 29.83 -2.59
C MET A 177 7.50 30.81 -3.35
N SER A 178 7.75 30.59 -4.65
CA SER A 178 8.55 31.49 -5.48
C SER A 178 7.76 32.65 -6.10
N LEU A 179 6.42 32.59 -6.19
CA LEU A 179 5.59 33.67 -6.74
C LEU A 179 5.78 35.05 -6.07
N PRO A 180 5.93 35.19 -4.74
CA PRO A 180 6.13 36.49 -4.11
C PRO A 180 7.39 37.21 -4.59
N GLY A 181 8.43 36.45 -4.98
CA GLY A 181 9.66 37.01 -5.54
C GLY A 181 9.50 37.49 -6.99
N ILE A 182 8.53 36.92 -7.72
CA ILE A 182 8.24 37.24 -9.12
C ILE A 182 7.25 38.42 -9.22
N PHE A 183 6.30 38.52 -8.28
CA PHE A 183 5.24 39.54 -8.30
C PHE A 183 5.18 40.33 -6.97
N PRO A 184 5.98 41.41 -6.83
CA PRO A 184 6.03 42.19 -5.59
C PRO A 184 4.72 42.89 -5.22
N LYS A 185 3.82 43.13 -6.19
CA LYS A 185 2.51 43.77 -5.95
C LYS A 185 1.55 42.93 -5.11
N CYS A 186 1.62 41.60 -5.18
CA CYS A 186 0.79 40.71 -4.36
C CYS A 186 1.51 40.23 -3.09
N TYR A 187 2.72 40.74 -2.81
CA TYR A 187 3.62 40.20 -1.79
C TYR A 187 3.01 40.17 -0.38
N ASN A 188 2.31 41.22 0.05
CA ASN A 188 1.78 41.28 1.42
C ASN A 188 0.64 40.29 1.66
N GLU A 189 -0.30 40.16 0.72
CA GLU A 189 -1.39 39.17 0.81
C GLU A 189 -0.88 37.75 0.64
N LEU A 190 0.02 37.51 -0.34
CA LEU A 190 0.69 36.21 -0.51
C LEU A 190 1.44 35.81 0.75
N LYS A 191 2.22 36.72 1.34
CA LYS A 191 3.06 36.41 2.48
C LYS A 191 2.27 35.96 3.70
N VAL A 192 1.07 36.52 3.91
CA VAL A 192 0.19 36.08 5.00
C VAL A 192 -0.35 34.67 4.73
N ILE A 193 -0.87 34.41 3.52
CA ILE A 193 -1.42 33.10 3.13
C ILE A 193 -0.32 32.03 3.11
N LEU A 194 0.83 32.31 2.51
CA LEU A 194 1.97 31.40 2.48
C LEU A 194 2.52 31.08 3.87
N ARG A 195 2.53 32.06 4.79
CA ARG A 195 3.05 31.86 6.13
C ARG A 195 2.08 31.09 7.04
N LYS A 196 0.76 31.20 6.79
CA LYS A 196 -0.28 30.52 7.57
C LYS A 196 -0.60 29.13 7.02
N ASP A 197 -0.73 29.02 5.69
CA ASP A 197 -1.23 27.82 5.02
C ASP A 197 -0.12 27.02 4.31
N CYS A 198 0.82 27.66 3.63
CA CYS A 198 1.90 26.91 2.95
C CYS A 198 3.02 26.42 3.87
N LYS A 199 3.04 26.79 5.16
CA LYS A 199 4.03 26.26 6.12
C LYS A 199 3.80 24.79 6.45
N GLN A 200 2.54 24.36 6.52
CA GLN A 200 2.22 22.96 6.78
C GLN A 200 2.69 22.08 5.60
N GLN A 201 3.30 20.95 5.95
CA GLN A 201 3.78 19.98 4.99
C GLN A 201 2.60 19.11 4.53
N LEU A 202 2.38 19.04 3.22
CA LEU A 202 1.39 18.18 2.59
C LEU A 202 2.10 16.91 2.13
N PHE A 203 1.95 15.84 2.88
CA PHE A 203 2.43 14.53 2.50
C PHE A 203 1.31 13.52 2.72
N LEU A 204 1.11 12.64 1.73
CA LEU A 204 0.50 11.35 1.95
C LEU A 204 1.42 10.53 2.84
N THR A 205 0.87 10.06 3.93
CA THR A 205 1.56 9.29 4.95
C THR A 205 0.93 7.91 5.08
N LEU A 206 1.71 6.96 5.57
CA LEU A 206 1.19 5.69 6.05
C LEU A 206 0.82 5.88 7.53
N TRP A 207 -0.49 5.89 7.81
CA TRP A 207 -1.07 6.12 9.15
C TRP A 207 -0.48 7.32 9.92
N ASN A 208 -0.16 8.47 9.31
CA ASN A 208 0.48 9.61 10.00
C ASN A 208 1.85 9.28 10.66
N MET A 209 2.39 8.07 10.48
CA MET A 209 3.63 7.60 11.12
C MET A 209 4.83 7.69 10.18
N TYR A 210 4.62 7.45 8.88
CA TYR A 210 5.69 7.46 7.88
C TYR A 210 5.31 8.26 6.65
N LYS A 211 6.17 9.22 6.28
CA LYS A 211 6.10 9.83 4.94
C LYS A 211 6.33 8.74 3.91
N ILE A 212 5.44 8.61 2.93
CA ILE A 212 5.59 7.61 1.87
C ILE A 212 6.65 8.11 0.90
N ASP A 213 7.87 7.56 1.04
CA ASP A 213 9.02 7.78 0.16
C ASP A 213 9.45 6.47 -0.50
N ARG A 214 10.19 6.56 -1.62
CA ARG A 214 10.68 5.39 -2.37
C ARG A 214 11.55 4.45 -1.53
N SER A 215 12.19 4.97 -0.49
CA SER A 215 12.98 4.21 0.47
C SER A 215 12.15 3.20 1.27
N LEU A 216 10.85 3.45 1.46
CA LEU A 216 9.96 2.57 2.23
C LEU A 216 9.87 1.17 1.60
N ILE A 217 9.94 1.06 0.27
CA ILE A 217 9.98 -0.25 -0.42
C ILE A 217 11.24 -1.02 -0.01
N ILE A 218 12.39 -0.35 -0.01
CA ILE A 218 13.69 -0.94 0.32
C ILE A 218 13.71 -1.37 1.78
N THR A 219 13.20 -0.52 2.69
CA THR A 219 13.08 -0.85 4.11
C THR A 219 12.13 -2.03 4.33
N ALA A 220 10.98 -2.06 3.67
CA ALA A 220 10.04 -3.18 3.78
C ALA A 220 10.67 -4.50 3.30
N MET A 221 11.39 -4.49 2.17
CA MET A 221 12.12 -5.67 1.68
C MET A 221 13.25 -6.09 2.63
N GLY A 222 14.03 -5.14 3.15
CA GLY A 222 15.11 -5.41 4.10
C GLY A 222 14.60 -6.01 5.41
N VAL A 223 13.45 -5.53 5.91
CA VAL A 223 12.78 -6.09 7.08
C VAL A 223 12.32 -7.53 6.80
N LEU A 224 11.71 -7.78 5.63
CA LEU A 224 11.27 -9.11 5.23
C LEU A 224 12.46 -10.10 5.16
N ALA A 225 13.58 -9.67 4.56
CA ALA A 225 14.80 -10.46 4.46
C ALA A 225 15.42 -10.76 5.83
N ASN A 226 15.53 -9.75 6.71
CA ASN A 226 16.08 -9.93 8.05
C ASN A 226 15.24 -10.90 8.88
N TYR A 227 13.91 -10.78 8.87
CA TYR A 227 13.05 -11.73 9.56
C TYR A 227 13.10 -13.13 8.95
N GLY A 228 13.22 -13.24 7.62
CA GLY A 228 13.41 -14.52 6.94
C GLY A 228 14.71 -15.23 7.38
N ILE A 229 15.81 -14.49 7.45
CA ILE A 229 17.10 -15.00 7.94
C ILE A 229 16.99 -15.42 9.41
N LEU A 230 16.35 -14.60 10.25
CA LEU A 230 16.17 -14.90 11.68
C LEU A 230 15.39 -16.20 11.91
N VAL A 231 14.33 -16.43 11.13
CA VAL A 231 13.54 -17.66 11.21
C VAL A 231 14.33 -18.86 10.68
N ALA A 232 15.11 -18.69 9.61
CA ALA A 232 15.97 -19.75 9.09
C ALA A 232 17.09 -20.16 10.07
N THR A 233 17.70 -19.20 10.76
CA THR A 233 18.73 -19.48 11.77
C THR A 233 18.14 -20.10 13.04
N LEU A 234 16.99 -19.62 13.53
CA LEU A 234 16.33 -20.22 14.69
C LEU A 234 15.83 -21.64 14.39
N GLY A 235 15.27 -21.88 13.20
CA GLY A 235 14.81 -23.21 12.79
C GLY A 235 15.94 -24.25 12.72
N THR A 236 17.14 -23.84 12.32
CA THR A 236 18.32 -24.74 12.26
C THR A 236 18.93 -25.03 13.64
N VAL A 237 18.78 -24.13 14.61
CA VAL A 237 19.22 -24.37 16.00
C VAL A 237 18.30 -25.36 16.71
N ILE A 238 16.98 -25.21 16.54
CA ILE A 238 15.99 -26.11 17.16
C ILE A 238 16.11 -27.53 16.62
N ASN A 239 16.39 -27.69 15.32
CA ASN A 239 16.53 -29.01 14.71
C ASN A 239 17.87 -29.71 15.00
N ARG A 240 18.80 -29.03 15.68
CA ARG A 240 20.08 -29.61 16.16
C ARG A 240 20.06 -30.01 17.64
N SER A 241 19.04 -29.59 18.40
CA SER A 241 18.90 -29.92 19.82
C SER A 241 17.96 -31.11 20.10
N ASN A 242 17.43 -31.74 19.05
CA ASN A 242 16.70 -33.01 19.07
C ASN A 242 17.53 -34.06 18.34
#